data_AF-A0ABD5VUZ1-F1
#
_entry.id   AF-A0ABD5VUZ1-F1
#
_cell.length_a   1.000
_cell.length_b   1.000
_cell.length_c   1.000
_cell.angle_alpha   90.00
_cell.angle_beta   90.00
_cell.angle_gamma   90.00
#
_symmetry.space_group_name_H-M   'P 1'
#
loop_
_entity.id
_entity.type
_entity.pdbx_description
1 polymer ?
#
loop_
_entity_poly.entity_id
_entity_poly.type
_entity_poly.pdbx_seq_one_letter_code
_entity_poly.pdbx_strand_id
1 'polypeptide(L)'
;MNWRPDIGRVTLVKLALGLIAVAAVVTILQYRFGGVEHNLASLIVNSLAALGTVVLALATFETIQQNQRSLEELEKDREKPLKIDELGEIIQPAIDGLDTNIEHLEAGFIAWEQSRDSPSIDMATPLPDDGDRAVLRRFKRDYPELYERMDSYSDAVQDVKRTADSFASAVEPELRSALEDIAMDAETDHARASMPDSNITVTLLVNDVPPDGLSTNSYQSDITSFWDQYDPFWRDLRDDLVNLAGGVADHELSALNSEKDDILAESRALREKLIEVKGDIRAEYGISKSEFSGEEMPSIVSE
;
A
#
# COMPACT_ATOMS: atom_id res chain seq x y z
N MET A 1 14.65 -20.76 -20.83
CA MET A 1 16.10 -21.10 -20.78
C MET A 1 16.82 -20.30 -21.88
N ASN A 2 17.21 -19.06 -21.58
CA ASN A 2 17.93 -18.20 -22.52
C ASN A 2 19.43 -18.41 -22.28
N TRP A 3 20.06 -19.23 -23.13
CA TRP A 3 21.53 -19.31 -23.21
C TRP A 3 22.04 -17.97 -23.78
N ARG A 4 22.31 -17.00 -22.92
CA ARG A 4 23.15 -15.85 -23.32
C ARG A 4 24.56 -16.40 -23.49
N PRO A 5 25.16 -16.31 -24.69
CA PRO A 5 26.53 -16.72 -24.88
C PRO A 5 27.41 -15.87 -23.95
N ASP A 6 28.23 -16.55 -23.17
CA ASP A 6 29.15 -16.01 -22.18
C ASP A 6 30.12 -15.04 -22.87
N ILE A 7 29.75 -13.76 -22.93
CA ILE A 7 30.41 -12.73 -23.75
C ILE A 7 31.91 -12.63 -23.39
N GLY A 8 32.23 -12.83 -22.10
CA GLY A 8 33.60 -12.86 -21.58
C GLY A 8 34.45 -14.00 -22.14
N ARG A 9 33.88 -15.19 -22.39
CA ARG A 9 34.61 -16.29 -23.06
C ARG A 9 34.91 -15.95 -24.51
N VAL A 10 33.99 -15.28 -25.20
CA VAL A 10 34.17 -14.90 -26.60
C VAL A 10 35.23 -13.81 -26.76
N THR A 11 35.29 -12.82 -25.86
CA THR A 11 36.34 -11.78 -25.86
C THR A 11 37.71 -12.34 -25.48
N LEU A 12 37.80 -13.20 -24.46
CA LEU A 12 39.07 -13.87 -24.09
C LEU A 12 39.62 -14.74 -25.22
N VAL A 13 38.76 -15.52 -25.89
CA VAL A 13 39.17 -16.35 -27.04
C VAL A 13 39.66 -15.49 -28.20
N LYS A 14 39.00 -14.36 -28.50
CA LYS A 14 39.44 -13.43 -29.56
C LYS A 14 40.80 -12.79 -29.24
N LEU A 15 41.04 -12.42 -27.98
CA LEU A 15 42.32 -11.85 -27.55
C LEU A 15 43.46 -12.88 -27.58
N ALA A 16 43.20 -14.11 -27.12
CA ALA A 16 44.16 -15.21 -27.22
C ALA A 16 44.51 -15.53 -28.69
N LEU A 17 43.49 -15.60 -29.57
CA LEU A 17 43.70 -15.78 -31.01
C LEU A 17 44.51 -14.62 -31.64
N GLY A 18 44.26 -13.38 -31.20
CA GLY A 18 45.02 -12.21 -31.63
C GLY A 18 46.50 -12.29 -31.25
N LEU A 19 46.80 -12.67 -30.00
CA LEU A 19 48.18 -12.89 -29.53
C LEU A 19 48.89 -14.02 -30.28
N ILE A 20 48.19 -15.13 -30.54
CA ILE A 20 48.72 -16.25 -31.32
C ILE A 20 49.02 -15.82 -32.76
N ALA A 21 48.14 -15.02 -33.38
CA ALA A 21 48.35 -14.50 -34.73
C ALA A 21 49.57 -13.56 -34.80
N VAL A 22 49.74 -12.68 -33.81
CA VAL A 22 50.92 -11.80 -33.71
C VAL A 22 52.19 -12.63 -33.52
N ALA A 23 52.17 -13.61 -32.63
CA ALA A 23 53.30 -14.51 -32.42
C ALA A 23 53.68 -15.27 -33.71
N ALA A 24 52.68 -15.80 -34.42
CA ALA A 24 52.90 -16.50 -35.69
C ALA A 24 53.52 -15.59 -36.77
N VAL A 25 53.07 -14.33 -36.87
CA VAL A 25 53.65 -13.34 -37.79
C VAL A 25 55.11 -13.04 -37.43
N VAL A 26 55.43 -12.89 -36.14
CA VAL A 26 56.81 -12.67 -35.67
C VAL A 26 57.70 -13.87 -36.00
N THR A 27 57.22 -15.10 -35.81
CA THR A 27 57.95 -16.32 -36.16
C THR A 27 58.20 -16.42 -37.67
N ILE A 28 57.20 -16.08 -38.49
CA ILE A 28 57.33 -16.07 -39.96
C ILE A 28 58.33 -15.01 -40.41
N LEU A 29 58.32 -13.82 -39.81
CA LEU A 29 59.28 -12.75 -40.10
C LEU A 29 60.71 -13.14 -39.70
N GLN A 30 60.90 -13.77 -38.54
CA GLN A 30 62.20 -14.31 -38.12
C GLN A 30 62.76 -15.32 -39.12
N TYR A 31 61.92 -16.25 -39.58
CA TYR A 31 62.33 -17.29 -40.52
C TYR A 31 62.68 -16.72 -41.90
N ARG A 32 62.01 -15.64 -42.33
CA ARG A 32 62.16 -15.08 -43.68
C ARG A 32 63.30 -14.06 -43.82
N PHE A 33 63.68 -13.37 -42.75
CA PHE A 33 64.69 -12.30 -42.79
C PHE A 33 66.03 -12.65 -42.15
N GLY A 34 66.23 -13.89 -41.67
CA GLY A 34 67.56 -14.38 -41.27
C GLY A 34 68.10 -13.84 -39.93
N GLY A 35 67.27 -13.15 -39.16
CA GLY A 35 67.60 -12.61 -37.84
C GLY A 35 66.94 -11.25 -37.62
N VAL A 36 66.37 -11.05 -36.43
CA VAL A 36 65.77 -9.77 -36.03
C VAL A 36 66.85 -8.97 -35.31
N GLU A 37 67.10 -7.72 -35.74
CA GLU A 37 67.99 -6.81 -35.00
C GLU A 37 67.56 -6.74 -33.53
N HIS A 38 68.54 -6.74 -32.61
CA HIS A 38 68.29 -6.82 -31.17
C HIS A 38 67.33 -5.73 -30.67
N ASN A 39 67.37 -4.54 -31.30
CA ASN A 39 66.50 -3.42 -31.00
C ASN A 39 65.04 -3.65 -31.42
N LEU A 40 64.81 -4.35 -32.53
CA LEU A 40 63.48 -4.66 -33.05
C LEU A 40 62.85 -5.82 -32.25
N ALA A 41 63.68 -6.78 -31.83
CA ALA A 41 63.26 -7.87 -30.94
C ALA A 41 62.83 -7.35 -29.55
N SER A 42 63.60 -6.42 -28.95
CA SER A 42 63.23 -5.85 -27.65
C SER A 42 61.95 -5.00 -27.73
N LEU A 43 61.77 -4.26 -28.83
CA LEU A 43 60.57 -3.45 -29.06
C LEU A 43 59.33 -4.34 -29.22
N ILE A 44 59.42 -5.45 -29.96
CA ILE A 44 58.34 -6.44 -30.10
C ILE A 44 58.02 -7.08 -28.75
N VAL A 45 59.03 -7.53 -27.99
CA VAL A 45 58.81 -8.17 -26.69
C VAL A 45 58.16 -7.20 -25.69
N ASN A 46 58.62 -5.95 -25.63
CA ASN A 46 58.06 -4.94 -24.74
C ASN A 46 56.62 -4.56 -25.15
N SER A 47 56.33 -4.48 -26.44
CA SER A 47 54.96 -4.18 -26.90
C SER A 47 54.01 -5.37 -26.71
N LEU A 48 54.48 -6.61 -26.85
CA LEU A 48 53.72 -7.81 -26.47
C LEU A 48 53.47 -7.89 -24.96
N ALA A 49 54.47 -7.57 -24.14
CA ALA A 49 54.32 -7.52 -22.69
C ALA A 49 53.31 -6.45 -22.28
N ALA A 50 53.40 -5.24 -22.85
CA ALA A 50 52.46 -4.16 -22.62
C ALA A 50 51.03 -4.54 -23.05
N LEU A 51 50.86 -5.16 -24.22
CA LEU A 51 49.57 -5.68 -24.68
C LEU A 51 49.02 -6.75 -23.72
N GLY A 52 49.87 -7.67 -23.27
CA GLY A 52 49.49 -8.68 -22.28
C GLY A 52 48.97 -8.05 -20.99
N THR A 53 49.60 -6.99 -20.49
CA THR A 53 49.13 -6.25 -19.31
C THR A 53 47.80 -5.54 -19.56
N VAL A 54 47.60 -4.91 -20.72
CA VAL A 54 46.34 -4.25 -21.06
C VAL A 54 45.18 -5.25 -21.16
N VAL A 55 45.43 -6.41 -21.78
CA VAL A 55 44.45 -7.51 -21.88
C VAL A 55 44.09 -8.03 -20.50
N LEU A 56 45.07 -8.26 -19.63
CA LEU A 56 44.83 -8.69 -18.26
C LEU A 56 44.03 -7.66 -17.46
N ALA A 57 44.34 -6.37 -17.62
CA ALA A 57 43.62 -5.28 -16.97
C ALA A 57 42.16 -5.22 -17.42
N LEU A 58 41.88 -5.36 -18.73
CA LEU A 58 40.52 -5.42 -19.26
C LEU A 58 39.74 -6.64 -18.75
N ALA A 59 40.36 -7.82 -18.74
CA ALA A 59 39.73 -9.03 -18.22
C ALA A 59 39.44 -8.91 -16.72
N THR A 60 40.35 -8.29 -15.95
CA THR A 60 40.17 -8.05 -14.52
C THR A 60 39.03 -7.06 -14.29
N PHE A 61 38.97 -5.98 -15.06
CA PHE A 61 37.89 -4.99 -14.99
C PHE A 61 36.52 -5.63 -15.30
N GLU A 62 36.45 -6.45 -16.35
CA GLU A 62 35.22 -7.18 -16.71
C GLU A 62 34.81 -8.17 -15.60
N THR A 63 35.77 -8.88 -15.01
CA THR A 63 35.52 -9.79 -13.89
C THR A 63 35.01 -9.06 -12.64
N ILE A 64 35.59 -7.90 -12.30
CA ILE A 64 35.12 -7.06 -11.19
C ILE A 64 33.68 -6.61 -11.44
N GLN A 65 33.37 -6.17 -12.66
CA GLN A 65 32.02 -5.72 -13.02
C GLN A 65 31.01 -6.88 -12.96
N GLN A 66 31.38 -8.08 -13.41
CA GLN A 66 30.55 -9.27 -13.30
C GLN A 66 30.31 -9.67 -11.84
N ASN A 67 31.36 -9.64 -11.01
CA ASN A 67 31.24 -9.94 -9.58
C ASN A 67 30.34 -8.94 -8.85
N GLN A 68 30.40 -7.66 -9.19
CA GLN A 68 29.51 -6.64 -8.61
C GLN A 68 28.04 -6.92 -8.94
N ARG A 69 27.72 -7.18 -10.21
CA ARG A 69 26.34 -7.55 -10.61
C ARG A 69 25.86 -8.82 -9.93
N SER A 70 26.72 -9.84 -9.84
CA SER A 70 26.37 -11.09 -9.16
C SER A 70 26.15 -10.88 -7.65
N LEU A 71 26.87 -9.94 -7.02
CA LEU A 71 26.64 -9.61 -5.61
C LEU A 71 25.30 -8.89 -5.43
N GLU A 72 24.97 -7.92 -6.27
CA GLU A 72 23.67 -7.23 -6.25
C GLU A 72 22.52 -8.22 -6.46
N GLU A 73 22.64 -9.15 -7.41
CA GLU A 73 21.64 -10.21 -7.63
C GLU A 73 21.53 -11.15 -6.42
N LEU A 74 22.65 -11.53 -5.79
CA LEU A 74 22.64 -12.36 -4.58
C LEU A 74 22.06 -11.64 -3.37
N GLU A 75 22.27 -10.34 -3.23
CA GLU A 75 21.67 -9.52 -2.17
C GLU A 75 20.15 -9.44 -2.38
N LYS A 76 19.70 -9.16 -3.61
CA LYS A 76 18.28 -9.17 -3.97
C LYS A 76 17.62 -10.51 -3.71
N ASP A 77 18.25 -11.62 -4.08
CA ASP A 77 17.71 -12.96 -3.84
C ASP A 77 17.58 -13.28 -2.34
N ARG A 78 18.47 -12.74 -1.50
CA ARG A 78 18.42 -12.90 -0.04
C ARG A 78 17.35 -12.04 0.60
N GLU A 79 17.12 -10.84 0.09
CA GLU A 79 16.16 -9.88 0.62
C GLU A 79 14.74 -10.10 0.10
N LYS A 80 14.58 -10.69 -1.08
CA LYS A 80 13.28 -10.99 -1.69
C LYS A 80 12.25 -11.60 -0.72
N PRO A 81 12.54 -12.66 0.06
CA PRO A 81 11.56 -13.19 1.00
C PRO A 81 11.14 -12.17 2.07
N LEU A 82 12.09 -11.38 2.59
CA LEU A 82 11.78 -10.35 3.60
C LEU A 82 10.87 -9.25 3.03
N LYS A 83 11.04 -8.93 1.74
CA LYS A 83 10.22 -7.97 1.02
C LYS A 83 8.84 -8.51 0.65
N ILE A 84 8.72 -9.83 0.42
CA ILE A 84 7.41 -10.50 0.29
C ILE A 84 6.64 -10.38 1.61
N ASP A 85 7.29 -10.61 2.75
CA ASP A 85 6.64 -10.46 4.07
C ASP A 85 6.15 -9.01 4.28
N GLU A 86 6.99 -8.01 3.99
CA GLU A 86 6.62 -6.58 4.11
C GLU A 86 5.45 -6.22 3.20
N LEU A 87 5.41 -6.77 1.98
CA LEU A 87 4.30 -6.57 1.04
C LEU A 87 3.00 -7.22 1.53
N GLY A 88 3.07 -8.45 2.05
CA GLY A 88 1.92 -9.25 2.45
C GLY A 88 1.35 -8.87 3.82
N GLU A 89 2.20 -8.49 4.78
CA GLU A 89 1.78 -8.26 6.16
C GLU A 89 1.54 -6.78 6.49
N ILE A 90 2.12 -5.85 5.72
CA ILE A 90 1.99 -4.41 5.99
C ILE A 90 1.34 -3.71 4.81
N ILE A 91 2.00 -3.73 3.65
CA ILE A 91 1.61 -2.83 2.55
C ILE A 91 0.26 -3.20 1.95
N GLN A 92 0.01 -4.48 1.67
CA GLN A 92 -1.25 -4.90 1.06
C GLN A 92 -2.44 -4.75 2.03
N PRO A 93 -2.39 -5.21 3.29
CA PRO A 93 -3.45 -4.96 4.26
C PRO A 93 -3.72 -3.47 4.50
N ALA A 94 -2.68 -2.64 4.55
CA ALA A 94 -2.85 -1.19 4.68
C ALA A 94 -3.59 -0.59 3.48
N ILE A 95 -3.26 -1.02 2.25
CA ILE A 95 -3.98 -0.56 1.05
C ILE A 95 -5.45 -1.00 1.11
N ASP A 96 -5.72 -2.25 1.47
CA ASP A 96 -7.09 -2.80 1.52
C ASP A 96 -7.94 -2.11 2.60
N GLY A 97 -7.35 -1.84 3.76
CA GLY A 97 -7.99 -1.07 4.83
C GLY A 97 -8.27 0.38 4.43
N LEU A 98 -7.33 1.04 3.74
CA LEU A 98 -7.54 2.38 3.21
C LEU A 98 -8.58 2.42 2.09
N ASP A 99 -8.62 1.42 1.21
CA ASP A 99 -9.66 1.29 0.19
C ASP A 99 -11.05 1.18 0.83
N THR A 100 -11.18 0.37 1.88
CA THR A 100 -12.42 0.23 2.66
C THR A 100 -12.81 1.56 3.32
N ASN A 101 -11.86 2.26 3.96
CA ASN A 101 -12.12 3.56 4.57
C ASN A 101 -12.55 4.61 3.54
N ILE A 102 -11.91 4.66 2.37
CA ILE A 102 -12.25 5.59 1.29
C ILE A 102 -13.67 5.30 0.79
N GLU A 103 -14.00 4.04 0.54
CA GLU A 103 -15.34 3.63 0.09
C GLU A 103 -16.42 4.08 1.08
N HIS A 104 -16.20 3.84 2.37
CA HIS A 104 -17.11 4.27 3.43
C HIS A 104 -17.24 5.80 3.50
N LEU A 105 -16.13 6.53 3.56
CA LEU A 105 -16.12 8.00 3.66
C LEU A 105 -16.73 8.67 2.42
N GLU A 106 -16.42 8.20 1.20
CA GLU A 106 -17.02 8.71 -0.04
C GLU A 106 -18.52 8.41 -0.15
N ALA A 107 -18.98 7.32 0.46
CA ALA A 107 -20.39 7.02 0.59
C ALA A 107 -21.11 7.92 1.61
N GLY A 108 -20.39 8.80 2.33
CA GLY A 108 -20.92 9.56 3.47
C GLY A 108 -21.24 8.67 4.67
N PHE A 109 -20.78 7.42 4.65
CA PHE A 109 -21.11 6.39 5.60
C PHE A 109 -19.92 6.15 6.50
N ILE A 110 -20.08 6.40 7.79
CA ILE A 110 -19.21 5.76 8.75
C ILE A 110 -19.81 4.39 9.06
N ALA A 111 -19.04 3.32 8.81
CA ALA A 111 -19.40 1.99 9.25
C ALA A 111 -19.41 1.96 10.76
N TRP A 112 -20.56 2.22 11.37
CA TRP A 112 -20.72 2.02 12.78
C TRP A 112 -20.83 0.52 13.02
N GLU A 113 -19.96 -0.03 13.86
CA GLU A 113 -20.16 -1.39 14.33
C GLU A 113 -21.55 -1.42 14.99
N GLN A 114 -22.44 -2.31 14.52
CA GLN A 114 -23.78 -2.47 15.10
C GLN A 114 -23.68 -3.09 16.49
N SER A 115 -23.04 -2.40 17.41
CA SER A 115 -23.03 -2.70 18.82
C SER A 115 -24.28 -2.05 19.41
N ARG A 116 -25.10 -2.87 20.07
CA ARG A 116 -26.30 -2.40 20.80
C ARG A 116 -25.95 -1.43 21.93
N ASP A 117 -24.69 -1.42 22.37
CA ASP A 117 -24.26 -0.77 23.61
C ASP A 117 -23.63 0.61 23.38
N SER A 118 -23.02 0.85 22.21
CA SER A 118 -22.54 2.16 21.76
C SER A 118 -22.24 2.12 20.27
N PRO A 119 -22.63 3.15 19.49
CA PRO A 119 -22.13 3.28 18.13
C PRO A 119 -20.60 3.49 18.24
N SER A 120 -19.78 2.66 17.58
CA SER A 120 -18.33 2.88 17.38
C SER A 120 -17.97 2.88 15.90
N ILE A 121 -17.07 3.77 15.47
CA ILE A 121 -16.61 3.84 14.08
C ILE A 121 -15.67 2.66 13.76
N ASP A 122 -16.05 1.86 12.78
CA ASP A 122 -15.26 0.80 12.16
C ASP A 122 -14.46 1.38 10.98
N MET A 123 -13.35 2.01 11.31
CA MET A 123 -12.32 2.41 10.37
C MET A 123 -11.06 1.58 10.61
N ALA A 124 -10.51 1.05 9.52
CA ALA A 124 -9.29 0.27 9.53
C ALA A 124 -8.08 1.18 9.78
N THR A 125 -7.14 0.73 10.62
CA THR A 125 -5.83 1.35 10.76
C THR A 125 -4.84 0.68 9.81
N PRO A 126 -3.97 1.46 9.14
CA PRO A 126 -3.02 0.92 8.17
C PRO A 126 -1.87 0.13 8.82
N LEU A 127 -1.63 0.31 10.13
CA LEU A 127 -0.66 -0.48 10.87
C LEU A 127 -1.37 -1.62 11.63
N PRO A 128 -0.90 -2.87 11.49
CA PRO A 128 -1.48 -3.99 12.22
C PRO A 128 -1.10 -3.94 13.70
N ASP A 129 -2.10 -4.09 14.58
CA ASP A 129 -1.91 -4.09 16.04
C ASP A 129 -1.14 -5.33 16.55
N ASP A 130 -1.26 -6.45 15.85
CA ASP A 130 -0.70 -7.76 16.20
C ASP A 130 0.30 -8.31 15.17
N GLY A 131 0.80 -7.45 14.27
CA GLY A 131 1.74 -7.84 13.21
C GLY A 131 3.12 -8.29 13.71
N ASP A 132 3.87 -9.01 12.87
CA ASP A 132 5.24 -9.43 13.21
C ASP A 132 6.13 -8.20 13.44
N ARG A 133 6.58 -8.05 14.69
CA ARG A 133 7.48 -6.98 15.13
C ARG A 133 8.77 -6.91 14.32
N ALA A 134 9.25 -8.03 13.80
CA ALA A 134 10.43 -8.06 12.95
C ALA A 134 10.14 -7.39 11.60
N VAL A 135 8.99 -7.66 10.99
CA VAL A 135 8.55 -7.07 9.72
C VAL A 135 8.30 -5.57 9.92
N LEU A 136 7.57 -5.18 10.97
CA LEU A 136 7.32 -3.78 11.31
C LEU A 136 8.61 -2.98 11.54
N ARG A 137 9.60 -3.54 12.26
CA ARG A 137 10.88 -2.87 12.48
C ARG A 137 11.68 -2.68 11.19
N ARG A 138 11.66 -3.66 10.28
CA ARG A 138 12.32 -3.53 8.97
C ARG A 138 11.63 -2.47 8.13
N PHE A 139 10.31 -2.53 8.04
CA PHE A 139 9.53 -1.54 7.31
C PHE A 139 9.76 -0.12 7.85
N LYS A 140 9.77 0.08 9.18
CA LYS A 140 10.11 1.37 9.80
C LYS A 140 11.53 1.86 9.48
N ARG A 141 12.49 0.93 9.38
CA ARG A 141 13.88 1.26 9.03
C ARG A 141 14.01 1.66 7.56
N ASP A 142 13.32 0.94 6.69
CA ASP A 142 13.45 1.08 5.23
C ASP A 142 12.56 2.22 4.69
N TYR A 143 11.43 2.49 5.34
CA TYR A 143 10.44 3.52 4.98
C TYR A 143 9.99 4.35 6.20
N PRO A 144 10.90 5.10 6.87
CA PRO A 144 10.58 5.79 8.12
C PRO A 144 9.48 6.84 7.98
N GLU A 145 9.51 7.65 6.92
CA GLU A 145 8.50 8.70 6.69
C GLU A 145 7.11 8.11 6.42
N LEU A 146 7.03 7.01 5.66
CA LEU A 146 5.77 6.33 5.39
C LEU A 146 5.21 5.69 6.66
N TYR A 147 6.08 5.07 7.47
CA TYR A 147 5.68 4.53 8.77
C TYR A 147 5.11 5.62 9.69
N GLU A 148 5.81 6.76 9.84
CA GLU A 148 5.35 7.87 10.68
C GLU A 148 4.01 8.44 10.20
N ARG A 149 3.80 8.48 8.88
CA ARG A 149 2.54 8.91 8.28
C ARG A 149 1.40 7.92 8.55
N MET A 150 1.65 6.61 8.43
CA MET A 150 0.68 5.57 8.78
C MET A 150 0.32 5.57 10.28
N ASP A 151 1.32 5.82 11.14
CA ASP A 151 1.16 5.97 12.60
C ASP A 151 0.28 7.19 12.92
N SER A 152 0.61 8.34 12.33
CA SER A 152 -0.17 9.59 12.48
C SER A 152 -1.60 9.46 11.95
N TYR A 153 -1.80 8.73 10.84
CA TYR A 153 -3.13 8.42 10.33
C TYR A 153 -3.93 7.55 11.31
N SER A 154 -3.27 6.59 11.97
CA SER A 154 -3.91 5.75 12.97
C SER A 154 -4.39 6.58 14.17
N ASP A 155 -3.59 7.56 14.61
CA ASP A 155 -3.99 8.54 15.62
C ASP A 155 -5.19 9.38 15.17
N ALA A 156 -5.18 9.88 13.92
CA ALA A 156 -6.29 10.65 13.36
C ALA A 156 -7.61 9.84 13.31
N VAL A 157 -7.53 8.55 12.94
CA VAL A 157 -8.69 7.64 12.99
C VAL A 157 -9.23 7.51 14.43
N GLN A 158 -8.35 7.47 15.44
CA GLN A 158 -8.77 7.45 16.84
C GLN A 158 -9.37 8.78 17.31
N ASP A 159 -8.91 9.90 16.76
CA ASP A 159 -9.50 11.22 17.02
C ASP A 159 -10.93 11.27 16.45
N VAL A 160 -11.14 10.82 15.21
CA VAL A 160 -12.49 10.73 14.61
C VAL A 160 -13.42 9.83 15.41
N LYS A 161 -12.94 8.67 15.88
CA LYS A 161 -13.69 7.79 16.80
C LYS A 161 -14.14 8.54 18.04
N ARG A 162 -13.24 9.26 18.70
CA ARG A 162 -13.53 10.05 19.91
C ARG A 162 -14.50 11.20 19.65
N THR A 163 -14.38 11.90 18.53
CA THR A 163 -15.30 12.97 18.15
C THR A 163 -16.72 12.42 17.92
N ALA A 164 -16.82 11.27 17.27
CA ALA A 164 -18.09 10.61 17.00
C ALA A 164 -18.77 10.07 18.27
N ASP A 165 -17.99 9.49 19.19
CA ASP A 165 -18.49 9.09 20.52
C ASP A 165 -18.99 10.29 21.32
N SER A 166 -18.30 11.43 21.23
CA SER A 166 -18.70 12.69 21.87
C SER A 166 -20.00 13.23 21.29
N PHE A 167 -20.15 13.19 19.96
CA PHE A 167 -21.39 13.55 19.28
C PHE A 167 -22.55 12.65 19.74
N ALA A 168 -22.34 11.32 19.72
CA ALA A 168 -23.36 10.37 20.13
C ALA A 168 -23.79 10.59 21.59
N SER A 169 -22.83 10.80 22.50
CA SER A 169 -23.10 11.07 23.91
C SER A 169 -23.87 12.38 24.15
N ALA A 170 -23.69 13.38 23.29
CA ALA A 170 -24.41 14.64 23.37
C ALA A 170 -25.85 14.54 22.84
N VAL A 171 -26.04 13.83 21.73
CA VAL A 171 -27.34 13.74 21.03
C VAL A 171 -28.26 12.69 21.65
N GLU A 172 -27.71 11.55 22.11
CA GLU A 172 -28.51 10.41 22.56
C GLU A 172 -29.54 10.76 23.66
N PRO A 173 -29.21 11.52 24.73
CA PRO A 173 -30.19 11.81 25.78
C PRO A 173 -31.37 12.66 25.28
N GLU A 174 -31.08 13.68 24.49
CA GLU A 174 -32.10 14.58 23.92
C GLU A 174 -32.97 13.86 22.90
N LEU A 175 -32.35 13.04 22.04
CA LEU A 175 -33.05 12.23 21.05
C LEU A 175 -33.93 11.18 21.72
N ARG A 176 -33.44 10.52 22.77
CA ARG A 176 -34.24 9.56 23.55
C ARG A 176 -35.45 10.23 24.17
N SER A 177 -35.27 11.39 24.81
CA SER A 177 -36.39 12.15 25.39
C SER A 177 -37.41 12.53 24.33
N ALA A 178 -36.97 13.03 23.18
CA ALA A 178 -37.86 13.40 22.07
C ALA A 178 -38.62 12.19 21.51
N LEU A 179 -37.95 11.05 21.33
CA LEU A 179 -38.58 9.80 20.86
C LEU A 179 -39.64 9.30 21.86
N GLU A 180 -39.34 9.33 23.16
CA GLU A 180 -40.28 8.94 24.20
C GLU A 180 -41.51 9.86 24.24
N ASP A 181 -41.31 11.19 24.18
CA ASP A 181 -42.40 12.17 24.16
C ASP A 181 -43.30 11.99 22.93
N ILE A 182 -42.71 11.85 21.74
CA ILE A 182 -43.42 11.61 20.48
C ILE A 182 -44.19 10.28 20.54
N ALA A 183 -43.59 9.22 21.12
CA ALA A 183 -44.25 7.93 21.24
C ALA A 183 -45.45 7.99 22.21
N MET A 184 -45.39 8.78 23.28
CA MET A 184 -46.54 8.96 24.17
C MET A 184 -47.73 9.58 23.42
N ASP A 185 -47.45 10.57 22.57
CA ASP A 185 -48.44 11.31 21.78
C ASP A 185 -48.92 10.55 20.52
N ALA A 186 -48.27 9.45 20.15
CA ALA A 186 -48.66 8.66 18.97
C ALA A 186 -50.10 8.11 19.09
N GLU A 187 -50.89 8.29 18.03
CA GLU A 187 -52.32 7.93 18.03
C GLU A 187 -52.58 6.41 18.05
N THR A 188 -51.59 5.61 17.61
CA THR A 188 -51.75 4.15 17.47
C THR A 188 -50.75 3.37 18.30
N ASP A 189 -51.19 2.24 18.87
CA ASP A 189 -50.29 1.31 19.59
C ASP A 189 -49.22 0.71 18.68
N HIS A 190 -49.47 0.66 17.37
CA HIS A 190 -48.49 0.19 16.38
C HIS A 190 -47.34 1.19 16.22
N ALA A 191 -47.62 2.50 16.13
CA ALA A 191 -46.60 3.53 16.08
C ALA A 191 -45.75 3.51 17.37
N ARG A 192 -46.36 3.32 18.54
CA ARG A 192 -45.62 3.15 19.81
C ARG A 192 -44.72 1.94 19.83
N ALA A 193 -45.23 0.79 19.38
CA ALA A 193 -44.48 -0.48 19.37
C ALA A 193 -43.35 -0.51 18.33
N SER A 194 -43.36 0.41 17.36
CA SER A 194 -42.37 0.53 16.30
C SER A 194 -41.40 1.69 16.52
N MET A 195 -41.32 2.26 17.73
CA MET A 195 -40.38 3.34 18.05
C MET A 195 -38.94 2.96 17.67
N PRO A 196 -38.22 3.81 16.92
CA PRO A 196 -36.83 3.56 16.58
C PRO A 196 -35.95 3.61 17.84
N ASP A 197 -34.89 2.80 17.85
CA ASP A 197 -33.90 2.82 18.91
C ASP A 197 -33.08 4.12 18.81
N SER A 198 -32.83 4.79 19.95
CA SER A 198 -32.08 6.06 19.96
C SER A 198 -30.67 5.90 19.43
N ASN A 199 -29.99 4.78 19.68
CA ASN A 199 -28.62 4.54 19.22
C ASN A 199 -28.57 4.30 17.72
N ILE A 200 -29.56 3.57 17.18
CA ILE A 200 -29.70 3.39 15.73
C ILE A 200 -30.03 4.73 15.06
N THR A 201 -30.87 5.55 15.70
CA THR A 201 -31.21 6.87 15.18
C THR A 201 -29.98 7.79 15.15
N VAL A 202 -29.21 7.88 16.24
CA VAL A 202 -27.92 8.62 16.28
C VAL A 202 -26.98 8.17 15.17
N THR A 203 -26.84 6.85 14.97
CA THR A 203 -26.00 6.26 13.93
C THR A 203 -26.40 6.73 12.53
N LEU A 204 -27.70 6.75 12.25
CA LEU A 204 -28.23 7.20 10.97
C LEU A 204 -28.04 8.70 10.81
N LEU A 205 -28.26 9.48 11.86
CA LEU A 205 -28.12 10.94 11.84
C LEU A 205 -26.69 11.39 11.52
N VAL A 206 -25.67 10.71 12.02
CA VAL A 206 -24.25 11.00 11.68
C VAL A 206 -23.93 10.70 10.21
N ASN A 207 -24.63 9.73 9.62
CA ASN A 207 -24.43 9.25 8.26
C ASN A 207 -25.36 9.92 7.23
N ASP A 208 -26.40 10.62 7.69
CA ASP A 208 -27.42 11.25 6.85
C ASP A 208 -27.17 12.75 6.63
N VAL A 209 -26.11 13.31 7.22
CA VAL A 209 -25.66 14.69 7.01
C VAL A 209 -24.52 14.69 5.97
N PRO A 210 -24.82 14.85 4.67
CA PRO A 210 -23.78 15.05 3.66
C PRO A 210 -23.09 16.41 3.91
N PRO A 211 -21.75 16.50 3.79
CA PRO A 211 -21.00 17.75 3.97
C PRO A 211 -21.52 18.91 3.11
N ASP A 212 -22.03 18.60 1.91
CA ASP A 212 -22.30 19.59 0.87
C ASP A 212 -23.73 19.53 0.26
N GLY A 213 -24.65 18.75 0.82
CA GLY A 213 -25.98 18.54 0.22
C GLY A 213 -25.94 17.87 -1.17
N LEU A 214 -24.80 17.33 -1.57
CA LEU A 214 -24.54 16.70 -2.86
C LEU A 214 -23.89 15.33 -2.65
N SER A 215 -24.70 14.29 -2.49
CA SER A 215 -24.30 12.91 -2.77
C SER A 215 -25.52 11.99 -2.73
N THR A 216 -26.08 11.73 -3.91
CA THR A 216 -26.98 10.61 -4.19
C THR A 216 -26.14 9.37 -4.49
N ASN A 217 -25.61 8.71 -3.46
CA ASN A 217 -24.90 7.44 -3.62
C ASN A 217 -25.68 6.27 -2.97
N SER A 218 -25.37 5.03 -3.33
CA SER A 218 -26.15 3.81 -3.02
C SER A 218 -26.51 3.66 -1.54
N TYR A 219 -25.67 4.12 -0.62
CA TYR A 219 -25.93 4.06 0.82
C TYR A 219 -26.97 5.07 1.31
N GLN A 220 -27.20 6.20 0.61
CA GLN A 220 -28.34 7.06 0.91
C GLN A 220 -29.66 6.33 0.62
N SER A 221 -29.68 5.40 -0.33
CA SER A 221 -30.82 4.50 -0.53
C SER A 221 -30.95 3.47 0.60
N ASP A 222 -29.85 3.07 1.24
CA ASP A 222 -29.87 2.18 2.41
C ASP A 222 -30.35 2.91 3.69
N ILE A 223 -29.95 4.16 3.91
CA ILE A 223 -30.45 5.01 5.01
C ILE A 223 -31.92 5.37 4.78
N THR A 224 -32.31 5.71 3.54
CA THR A 224 -33.72 5.99 3.22
C THR A 224 -34.57 4.73 3.35
N SER A 225 -34.08 3.58 2.89
CA SER A 225 -34.78 2.30 3.03
C SER A 225 -34.81 1.78 4.48
N PHE A 226 -33.90 2.22 5.34
CA PHE A 226 -34.01 1.99 6.78
C PHE A 226 -35.28 2.64 7.33
N TRP A 227 -35.50 3.93 7.05
CA TRP A 227 -36.70 4.64 7.49
C TRP A 227 -37.98 4.09 6.85
N ASP A 228 -37.90 3.55 5.63
CA ASP A 228 -39.04 2.89 4.98
C ASP A 228 -39.50 1.59 5.67
N GLN A 229 -38.70 1.03 6.59
CA GLN A 229 -39.09 -0.13 7.40
C GLN A 229 -39.92 0.26 8.63
N TYR A 230 -39.94 1.55 8.98
CA TYR A 230 -40.69 2.07 10.12
C TYR A 230 -42.10 2.50 9.71
N ASP A 231 -42.98 2.62 10.71
CA ASP A 231 -44.32 3.17 10.48
C ASP A 231 -44.21 4.56 9.81
N PRO A 232 -45.08 4.89 8.83
CA PRO A 232 -45.05 6.18 8.14
C PRO A 232 -44.96 7.39 9.08
N PHE A 233 -45.54 7.29 10.27
CA PHE A 233 -45.42 8.29 11.32
C PHE A 233 -43.96 8.65 11.67
N TRP A 234 -43.11 7.64 11.89
CA TRP A 234 -41.69 7.87 12.25
C TRP A 234 -40.87 8.35 11.06
N ARG A 235 -41.21 7.88 9.85
CA ARG A 235 -40.56 8.34 8.63
C ARG A 235 -40.82 9.82 8.37
N ASP A 236 -42.05 10.29 8.60
CA ASP A 236 -42.42 11.69 8.40
C ASP A 236 -41.76 12.62 9.43
N LEU A 237 -41.31 12.08 10.58
CA LEU A 237 -40.57 12.80 11.63
C LEU A 237 -39.05 12.77 11.46
N ARG A 238 -38.51 12.08 10.45
CA ARG A 238 -37.06 11.96 10.22
C ARG A 238 -36.38 13.32 10.22
N ASP A 239 -36.86 14.25 9.40
CA ASP A 239 -36.22 15.55 9.22
C ASP A 239 -36.21 16.36 10.52
N ASP A 240 -37.25 16.23 11.35
CA ASP A 240 -37.33 16.89 12.66
C ASP A 240 -36.32 16.31 13.65
N LEU A 241 -36.14 14.98 13.65
CA LEU A 241 -35.12 14.31 14.47
C LEU A 241 -33.70 14.66 14.00
N VAL A 242 -33.49 14.80 12.69
CA VAL A 242 -32.22 15.28 12.11
C VAL A 242 -31.92 16.71 12.54
N ASN A 243 -32.90 17.60 12.44
CA ASN A 243 -32.75 18.99 12.84
C ASN A 243 -32.52 19.14 14.35
N LEU A 244 -33.16 18.30 15.17
CA LEU A 244 -32.93 18.28 16.62
C LEU A 244 -31.48 17.91 16.93
N ALA A 245 -30.97 16.83 16.34
CA ALA A 245 -29.59 16.39 16.57
C ALA A 245 -28.56 17.41 16.07
N GLY A 246 -28.78 17.98 14.88
CA GLY A 246 -27.94 19.05 14.35
C GLY A 246 -27.96 20.30 15.22
N GLY A 247 -29.09 20.62 15.88
CA GLY A 247 -29.18 21.76 16.80
C GLY A 247 -28.51 21.51 18.16
N VAL A 248 -28.56 20.27 18.66
CA VAL A 248 -28.00 19.89 19.97
C VAL A 248 -26.47 19.80 19.93
N ALA A 249 -25.91 19.30 18.83
CA ALA A 249 -24.49 19.00 18.71
C ALA A 249 -23.88 19.57 17.41
N ASP A 250 -24.26 20.81 17.04
CA ASP A 250 -23.81 21.49 15.82
C ASP A 250 -22.27 21.59 15.72
N HIS A 251 -21.63 21.89 16.85
CA HIS A 251 -20.17 22.02 16.92
C HIS A 251 -19.48 20.67 16.69
N GLU A 252 -19.93 19.62 17.37
CA GLU A 252 -19.40 18.26 17.25
C GLU A 252 -19.65 17.68 15.85
N LEU A 253 -20.82 17.95 15.26
CA LEU A 253 -21.16 17.52 13.91
C LEU A 253 -20.27 18.19 12.86
N SER A 254 -20.04 19.50 13.01
CA SER A 254 -19.15 20.26 12.14
C SER A 254 -17.70 19.78 12.25
N ALA A 255 -17.22 19.54 13.47
CA ALA A 255 -15.89 18.97 13.72
C ALA A 255 -15.76 17.58 13.07
N LEU A 256 -16.74 16.69 13.28
CA LEU A 256 -16.74 15.36 12.70
C LEU A 256 -16.72 15.38 11.17
N ASN A 257 -17.48 16.28 10.54
CA ASN A 257 -17.47 16.42 9.08
C ASN A 257 -16.13 16.94 8.55
N SER A 258 -15.52 17.93 9.23
CA SER A 258 -14.17 18.39 8.88
C SER A 258 -13.13 17.27 9.00
N GLU A 259 -13.18 16.50 10.09
CA GLU A 259 -12.23 15.41 10.32
C GLU A 259 -12.44 14.25 9.31
N LYS A 260 -13.68 13.97 8.89
CA LYS A 260 -13.98 13.01 7.80
C LYS A 260 -13.31 13.42 6.49
N ASP A 261 -13.43 14.69 6.11
CA ASP A 261 -12.85 15.21 4.87
C ASP A 261 -11.32 15.15 4.90
N ASP A 262 -10.72 15.52 6.04
CA ASP A 262 -9.29 15.45 6.26
C ASP A 262 -8.78 13.99 6.21
N ILE A 263 -9.47 13.06 6.87
CA ILE A 263 -9.15 11.63 6.80
C ILE A 263 -9.30 11.13 5.37
N LEU A 264 -10.38 11.44 4.66
CA LEU A 264 -10.57 10.98 3.28
C LEU A 264 -9.44 11.44 2.34
N ALA A 265 -9.04 12.70 2.46
CA ALA A 265 -7.93 13.25 1.70
C ALA A 265 -6.62 12.51 2.02
N GLU A 266 -6.37 12.28 3.31
CA GLU A 266 -5.17 11.57 3.77
C GLU A 266 -5.19 10.08 3.39
N SER A 267 -6.34 9.40 3.45
CA SER A 267 -6.50 8.00 3.04
C SER A 267 -6.11 7.83 1.58
N ARG A 268 -6.59 8.72 0.69
CA ARG A 268 -6.25 8.70 -0.74
C ARG A 268 -4.75 8.90 -0.96
N ALA A 269 -4.18 9.91 -0.28
CA ALA A 269 -2.76 10.24 -0.44
C ALA A 269 -1.83 9.14 0.11
N LEU A 270 -2.18 8.54 1.25
CA LEU A 270 -1.43 7.44 1.86
C LEU A 270 -1.53 6.17 1.01
N ARG A 271 -2.73 5.87 0.50
CA ARG A 271 -2.97 4.74 -0.41
C ARG A 271 -2.13 4.86 -1.68
N GLU A 272 -2.12 6.03 -2.33
CA GLU A 272 -1.32 6.26 -3.53
C GLU A 272 0.17 6.01 -3.24
N LYS A 273 0.66 6.51 -2.10
CA LYS A 273 2.06 6.29 -1.69
C LYS A 273 2.37 4.82 -1.44
N LEU A 274 1.47 4.07 -0.79
CA LEU A 274 1.63 2.63 -0.57
C LEU A 274 1.62 1.84 -1.89
N ILE A 275 0.79 2.24 -2.86
CA ILE A 275 0.77 1.63 -4.19
C ILE A 275 2.08 1.88 -4.94
N GLU A 276 2.63 3.10 -4.86
CA GLU A 276 3.93 3.45 -5.44
C GLU A 276 5.04 2.57 -4.84
N VAL A 277 5.15 2.53 -3.51
CA VAL A 277 6.16 1.70 -2.80
C VAL A 277 5.98 0.22 -3.13
N LYS A 278 4.74 -0.28 -3.20
CA LYS A 278 4.46 -1.65 -3.67
C LYS A 278 4.98 -1.88 -5.08
N GLY A 279 4.80 -0.92 -5.98
CA GLY A 279 5.30 -0.96 -7.36
C GLY A 279 6.83 -1.05 -7.41
N ASP A 280 7.50 -0.20 -6.64
CA ASP A 280 8.96 -0.13 -6.58
C ASP A 280 9.58 -1.42 -6.05
N ILE A 281 9.08 -1.94 -4.90
CA ILE A 281 9.55 -3.21 -4.34
C ILE A 281 9.37 -4.35 -5.35
N ARG A 282 8.21 -4.41 -6.01
CA ARG A 282 7.94 -5.47 -7.01
C ARG A 282 8.86 -5.38 -8.21
N ALA A 283 9.13 -4.17 -8.70
CA ALA A 283 10.02 -3.95 -9.83
C ALA A 283 11.49 -4.25 -9.47
N GLU A 284 11.92 -3.86 -8.27
CA GLU A 284 13.29 -4.02 -7.80
C GLU A 284 13.68 -5.48 -7.56
N TYR A 285 12.78 -6.25 -6.94
CA TYR A 285 13.01 -7.64 -6.52
C TYR A 285 12.35 -8.69 -7.42
N GLY A 286 11.67 -8.27 -8.49
CA GLY A 286 11.01 -9.18 -9.44
C GLY A 286 9.91 -10.02 -8.77
N ILE A 287 9.10 -9.40 -7.92
CA ILE A 287 8.02 -10.06 -7.17
C ILE A 287 6.69 -9.97 -7.96
N SER A 288 6.14 -11.13 -8.30
CA SER A 288 4.84 -11.29 -8.95
C SER A 288 3.68 -11.06 -7.96
N LYS A 289 2.48 -10.78 -8.48
CA LYS A 289 1.31 -10.48 -7.63
C LYS A 289 0.92 -11.66 -6.73
N SER A 290 1.04 -12.88 -7.24
CA SER A 290 0.68 -14.12 -6.54
C SER A 290 1.62 -14.49 -5.41
N GLU A 291 2.84 -13.94 -5.36
CA GLU A 291 3.84 -14.32 -4.35
C GLU A 291 3.56 -13.76 -2.95
N PHE A 292 2.71 -12.74 -2.83
CA PHE A 292 2.39 -12.10 -1.54
C PHE A 292 0.89 -11.97 -1.27
N SER A 293 0.01 -12.30 -2.24
CA SER A 293 -1.45 -12.23 -2.06
C SER A 293 -2.06 -13.46 -1.38
N GLY A 294 -1.26 -14.49 -1.05
CA GLY A 294 -1.77 -15.75 -0.50
C GLY A 294 -2.65 -16.56 -1.46
N GLU A 295 -2.85 -16.10 -2.70
CA GLU A 295 -3.50 -16.89 -3.76
C GLU A 295 -2.57 -18.05 -4.13
N GLU A 296 -2.90 -19.25 -3.63
CA GLU A 296 -2.26 -20.50 -4.03
C GLU A 296 -2.13 -20.53 -5.56
N MET A 297 -0.91 -20.72 -6.07
CA MET A 297 -0.71 -20.97 -7.49
C MET A 297 -1.66 -22.11 -7.90
N PRO A 298 -2.47 -21.96 -8.96
CA PRO A 298 -3.28 -23.05 -9.44
C PRO A 298 -2.35 -24.24 -9.65
N SER A 299 -2.60 -25.32 -8.92
CA SER A 299 -1.74 -26.48 -8.97
C SER A 299 -1.72 -26.98 -10.40
N ILE A 300 -0.64 -26.70 -11.13
CA ILE A 300 -0.35 -27.38 -12.38
C ILE A 300 0.14 -28.77 -11.96
N VAL A 301 -0.79 -29.61 -11.50
CA VAL A 301 -0.63 -31.05 -11.59
C VAL A 301 -1.03 -31.39 -13.01
N SER A 302 -0.04 -31.28 -13.89
CA SER A 302 -0.03 -31.94 -15.18
C SER A 302 0.26 -33.44 -14.96
N GLU A 303 -0.71 -34.25 -15.41
CA GLU A 303 -0.70 -35.71 -15.65
C GLU A 303 -0.71 -36.66 -14.43
#